data_AF-A0A2K9B473-F1
#
_entry.id   AF-A0A2K9B473-F1
#
_cell.length_a   1.000
_cell.length_b   1.000
_cell.length_c   1.000
_cell.angle_alpha   90.00
_cell.angle_beta   90.00
_cell.angle_gamma   90.00
#
_symmetry.space_group_name_H-M   'P 1'
#
loop_
_entity.id
_entity.type
_entity.pdbx_description
1 polymer ?
#
loop_
_entity_poly.entity_id
_entity_poly.type
_entity_poly.pdbx_seq_one_letter_code
_entity_poly.pdbx_strand_id
1 'polypeptide(L)'
;MGLFGFGKKKDKKETEPAVEPVDEDKVAAEAANAAAKAESAETVLAEPSSEYVGRGEERGPWDVNDEEVPDYDDYLDLGAYYLPFMQNIELRIKANRATQQVLGSTITYGKSSLEIEAFAAPKTLGLWDDVRADLIEANKAASEAEGVFGTELKLPVNVKGGKTVNTRIVGVDGPRWMLRGIFSGVAATDPDSPETEALNKFFADIVVERGEEPLAPRDLIPMHPPVAPAERKAVAEAGEENGKEHFKDIPDNKPKGPLSQDQQTEVKTTLSRGPMFSEVR
;
A
#
# COMPACT_ATOMS: atom_id res chain seq x y z
N MET A 1 -36.57 63.93 18.52
CA MET A 1 -37.41 63.67 17.32
C MET A 1 -36.49 63.43 16.13
N GLY A 2 -36.70 62.36 15.36
CA GLY A 2 -36.10 62.06 14.03
C GLY A 2 -34.64 61.57 14.07
N LEU A 3 -34.22 60.34 13.75
CA LEU A 3 -34.61 59.27 12.81
C LEU A 3 -34.06 59.42 11.35
N PHE A 4 -33.10 58.53 11.01
CA PHE A 4 -32.59 58.00 9.72
C PHE A 4 -31.84 58.87 8.68
N GLY A 5 -30.77 58.28 8.10
CA GLY A 5 -30.35 58.54 6.71
C GLY A 5 -28.91 58.22 6.27
N PHE A 6 -28.61 56.95 5.98
CA PHE A 6 -27.73 56.38 4.92
C PHE A 6 -26.50 57.14 4.31
N GLY A 7 -25.35 56.44 4.25
CA GLY A 7 -24.70 56.15 2.95
C GLY A 7 -23.20 56.49 2.70
N LYS A 8 -22.40 55.41 2.57
CA LYS A 8 -21.33 55.12 1.55
C LYS A 8 -19.87 55.63 1.68
N LYS A 9 -19.00 54.61 1.46
CA LYS A 9 -17.66 54.55 0.80
C LYS A 9 -16.40 54.90 1.59
N LYS A 10 -15.55 53.88 1.78
CA LYS A 10 -14.10 53.99 1.55
C LYS A 10 -13.58 52.74 0.84
N ASP A 11 -12.82 53.00 -0.20
CA ASP A 11 -12.24 52.06 -1.16
C ASP A 11 -11.05 51.27 -0.63
N LYS A 12 -10.88 50.10 -1.25
CA LYS A 12 -9.76 49.16 -1.18
C LYS A 12 -8.38 49.82 -1.37
N LYS A 13 -7.39 49.29 -0.65
CA LYS A 13 -6.04 49.08 -1.20
C LYS A 13 -5.58 47.67 -0.83
N GLU A 14 -5.19 46.93 -1.85
CA GLU A 14 -4.70 45.55 -1.83
C GLU A 14 -3.42 45.38 -1.01
N THR A 15 -3.37 44.28 -0.28
CA THR A 15 -2.14 43.55 0.06
C THR A 15 -2.45 42.09 -0.21
N GLU A 16 -1.80 41.53 -1.22
CA GLU A 16 -1.74 40.10 -1.51
C GLU A 16 -1.18 39.35 -0.29
N PRO A 17 -1.79 38.25 0.18
CA PRO A 17 -1.10 37.30 1.02
C PRO A 17 -0.39 36.25 0.15
N ALA A 18 0.90 36.07 0.46
CA ALA A 18 1.70 34.95 0.02
C ALA A 18 1.01 33.62 0.38
N VAL A 19 0.96 32.72 -0.59
CA VAL A 19 0.46 31.35 -0.42
C VAL A 19 1.56 30.55 0.28
N GLU A 20 1.33 30.18 1.53
CA GLU A 20 2.15 29.16 2.20
C GLU A 20 1.80 27.78 1.62
N PRO A 21 2.80 26.90 1.39
CA PRO A 21 2.55 25.57 0.85
C PRO A 21 1.76 24.74 1.85
N VAL A 22 0.65 24.17 1.38
CA VAL A 22 -0.20 23.25 2.13
C VAL A 22 0.54 21.93 2.27
N ASP A 23 0.81 21.52 3.51
CA ASP A 23 1.50 20.28 3.84
C ASP A 23 0.51 19.10 3.67
N GLU A 24 0.61 18.43 2.51
CA GLU A 24 -0.31 17.34 2.09
C GLU A 24 -0.35 16.18 3.10
N ASP A 25 0.69 16.02 3.92
CA ASP A 25 0.81 14.99 4.96
C ASP A 25 -0.17 15.20 6.14
N LYS A 26 -0.66 16.42 6.38
CA LYS A 26 -1.58 16.71 7.50
C LYS A 26 -3.05 16.55 7.15
N VAL A 27 -3.41 16.75 5.88
CA VAL A 27 -4.82 16.77 5.44
C VAL A 27 -5.38 15.34 5.31
N ALA A 28 -4.53 14.37 4.96
CA ALA A 28 -4.89 12.96 4.91
C ALA A 28 -5.21 12.37 6.31
N ALA A 29 -4.58 12.87 7.36
CA ALA A 29 -4.78 12.40 8.74
C ALA A 29 -6.10 12.87 9.37
N GLU A 30 -6.62 14.05 8.99
CA GLU A 30 -7.91 14.56 9.48
C GLU A 30 -9.12 13.92 8.78
N ALA A 31 -9.01 13.58 7.49
CA ALA A 31 -10.07 12.89 6.75
C ALA A 31 -10.33 11.46 7.28
N ALA A 32 -9.31 10.80 7.84
CA ALA A 32 -9.41 9.48 8.45
C ALA A 32 -10.19 9.46 9.78
N ASN A 33 -10.42 10.61 10.42
CA ASN A 33 -11.05 10.67 11.75
C ASN A 33 -12.59 10.55 11.69
N ALA A 34 -13.23 10.83 10.55
CA ALA A 34 -14.69 10.89 10.43
C ALA A 34 -15.36 9.53 10.18
N ALA A 35 -14.62 8.50 9.75
CA ALA A 35 -15.17 7.20 9.33
C ALA A 35 -15.19 6.10 10.42
N ALA A 36 -14.61 6.36 11.60
CA ALA A 36 -14.39 5.36 12.65
C ALA A 36 -15.65 4.86 13.42
N LYS A 37 -16.83 4.78 12.79
CA LYS A 37 -18.09 4.48 13.49
C LYS A 37 -18.82 3.18 13.08
N ALA A 38 -18.33 2.37 12.15
CA ALA A 38 -19.06 1.14 11.77
C ALA A 38 -18.22 -0.13 11.99
N GLU A 39 -18.63 -0.91 12.98
CA GLU A 39 -18.43 -2.35 13.19
C GLU A 39 -17.05 -2.98 12.93
N SER A 40 -16.21 -2.99 13.97
CA SER A 40 -15.16 -4.00 14.10
C SER A 40 -15.80 -5.29 14.63
N ALA A 41 -16.12 -6.24 13.76
CA ALA A 41 -16.22 -7.63 14.18
C ALA A 41 -14.90 -8.01 14.88
N GLU A 42 -14.98 -8.60 16.07
CA GLU A 42 -13.80 -8.89 16.86
C GLU A 42 -13.06 -10.09 16.25
N THR A 43 -12.10 -9.84 15.35
CA THR A 43 -11.20 -10.88 14.84
C THR A 43 -10.47 -11.54 16.01
N VAL A 44 -10.85 -12.77 16.36
CA VAL A 44 -10.19 -13.56 17.40
C VAL A 44 -9.09 -14.38 16.75
N LEU A 45 -7.86 -14.21 17.23
CA LEU A 45 -6.72 -14.97 16.75
C LEU A 45 -6.58 -16.29 17.51
N ALA A 46 -6.21 -17.36 16.81
CA ALA A 46 -5.98 -18.65 17.45
C ALA A 46 -4.68 -18.69 18.26
N GLU A 47 -4.57 -19.73 19.08
CA GLU A 47 -3.36 -20.04 19.83
C GLU A 47 -2.19 -20.38 18.88
N PRO A 48 -0.94 -20.18 19.33
CA PRO A 48 0.25 -20.54 18.56
C PRO A 48 0.28 -22.01 18.12
N SER A 49 0.60 -22.25 16.85
CA SER A 49 0.71 -23.59 16.25
C SER A 49 1.79 -23.64 15.18
N SER A 50 2.18 -24.84 14.74
CA SER A 50 3.15 -25.02 13.65
C SER A 50 2.53 -24.78 12.26
N GLU A 51 1.25 -25.11 12.10
CA GLU A 51 0.47 -24.93 10.88
C GLU A 51 -0.47 -23.73 11.01
N TYR A 52 -0.61 -22.95 9.94
CA TYR A 52 -1.56 -21.85 9.89
C TYR A 52 -2.83 -22.28 9.16
N VAL A 53 -3.86 -22.69 9.93
CA VAL A 53 -5.01 -23.46 9.42
C VAL A 53 -6.25 -22.59 9.10
N GLY A 54 -6.18 -21.26 9.17
CA GLY A 54 -7.39 -20.41 9.12
C GLY A 54 -7.48 -19.35 8.02
N ARG A 55 -6.53 -19.32 7.07
CA ARG A 55 -6.41 -18.22 6.12
C ARG A 55 -7.53 -18.22 5.07
N GLY A 56 -8.30 -17.14 5.02
CA GLY A 56 -9.34 -16.94 4.00
C GLY A 56 -10.70 -17.58 4.32
N GLU A 57 -10.82 -18.24 5.47
CA GLU A 57 -12.07 -18.82 5.95
C GLU A 57 -12.55 -18.10 7.21
N GLU A 58 -11.70 -18.07 8.26
CA GLU A 58 -12.07 -17.49 9.56
C GLU A 58 -11.27 -16.20 9.87
N ARG A 59 -10.08 -16.06 9.28
CA ARG A 59 -9.17 -14.95 9.52
C ARG A 59 -8.18 -14.79 8.36
N GLY A 60 -7.63 -13.59 8.22
CA GLY A 60 -6.61 -13.29 7.23
C GLY A 60 -5.18 -13.32 7.79
N PRO A 61 -4.17 -12.87 7.02
CA PRO A 61 -4.31 -12.01 5.85
C PRO A 61 -5.19 -12.61 4.74
N TRP A 62 -6.10 -11.83 4.19
CA TRP A 62 -7.11 -12.27 3.24
C TRP A 62 -6.63 -12.10 1.80
N ASP A 63 -7.14 -12.92 0.88
CA ASP A 63 -7.14 -12.60 -0.55
C ASP A 63 -8.43 -11.82 -0.87
N VAL A 64 -8.38 -10.86 -1.81
CA VAL A 64 -9.59 -10.15 -2.28
C VAL A 64 -10.69 -11.07 -2.83
N ASN A 65 -10.34 -12.30 -3.22
CA ASN A 65 -11.28 -13.29 -3.75
C ASN A 65 -11.73 -14.33 -2.71
N ASP A 66 -11.32 -14.21 -1.44
CA ASP A 66 -11.80 -15.10 -0.38
C ASP A 66 -13.30 -14.85 -0.13
N GLU A 67 -14.06 -15.91 0.19
CA GLU A 67 -15.53 -15.84 0.33
C GLU A 67 -15.96 -14.95 1.52
N GLU A 68 -15.19 -14.99 2.61
CA GLU A 68 -15.45 -14.28 3.87
C GLU A 68 -14.52 -13.07 4.05
N VAL A 69 -13.99 -12.52 2.94
CA VAL A 69 -13.15 -11.32 2.97
C VAL A 69 -13.92 -10.17 3.67
N PRO A 70 -13.29 -9.44 4.62
CA PRO A 70 -13.95 -8.31 5.27
C PRO A 70 -14.26 -7.19 4.27
N ASP A 71 -15.24 -6.35 4.58
CA ASP A 71 -15.45 -5.12 3.80
C ASP A 71 -14.22 -4.20 3.95
N TYR A 72 -13.49 -4.02 2.84
CA TYR A 72 -12.25 -3.23 2.76
C TYR A 72 -12.44 -1.92 1.99
N ASP A 73 -13.68 -1.48 1.76
CA ASP A 73 -13.97 -0.21 1.07
C ASP A 73 -13.38 1.01 1.80
N ASP A 74 -13.22 0.92 3.11
CA ASP A 74 -12.65 1.96 3.96
C ASP A 74 -11.16 1.75 4.30
N TYR A 75 -10.51 0.76 3.67
CA TYR A 75 -9.09 0.48 3.89
C TYR A 75 -8.20 1.41 3.06
N LEU A 76 -6.95 1.60 3.52
CA LEU A 76 -5.96 2.36 2.76
C LEU A 76 -5.32 1.47 1.69
N ASP A 77 -5.36 1.90 0.44
CA ASP A 77 -4.86 1.11 -0.69
C ASP A 77 -3.40 1.42 -1.02
N LEU A 78 -2.59 0.36 -1.18
CA LEU A 78 -1.19 0.42 -1.56
C LEU A 78 -0.88 -0.38 -2.84
N GLY A 79 -1.91 -0.87 -3.54
CA GLY A 79 -1.82 -1.64 -4.78
C GLY A 79 -1.72 -3.13 -4.53
N ALA A 80 -0.68 -3.57 -3.80
CA ALA A 80 -0.49 -4.99 -3.49
C ALA A 80 -1.40 -5.49 -2.36
N TYR A 81 -1.86 -4.58 -1.48
CA TYR A 81 -2.70 -4.89 -0.34
C TYR A 81 -3.38 -3.63 0.19
N TYR A 82 -4.48 -3.86 0.91
CA TYR A 82 -5.28 -2.87 1.61
C TYR A 82 -5.02 -2.96 3.11
N LEU A 83 -4.69 -1.82 3.72
CA LEU A 83 -4.41 -1.72 5.15
C LEU A 83 -5.68 -1.33 5.92
N PRO A 84 -6.06 -2.08 6.96
CA PRO A 84 -7.14 -1.69 7.84
C PRO A 84 -6.80 -0.39 8.59
N PHE A 85 -7.82 0.34 9.01
CA PHE A 85 -7.62 1.49 9.89
C PHE A 85 -7.36 1.03 11.33
N MET A 86 -6.32 1.59 11.95
CA MET A 86 -6.05 1.41 13.38
C MET A 86 -5.68 2.75 13.99
N GLN A 87 -6.25 3.07 15.15
CA GLN A 87 -5.95 4.31 15.86
C GLN A 87 -4.53 4.29 16.41
N ASN A 88 -3.93 5.49 16.52
CA ASN A 88 -2.62 5.69 17.15
C ASN A 88 -1.45 4.99 16.46
N ILE A 89 -1.56 4.73 15.15
CA ILE A 89 -0.45 4.25 14.33
C ILE A 89 0.27 5.39 13.63
N GLU A 90 1.56 5.20 13.37
CA GLU A 90 2.33 5.96 12.38
C GLU A 90 2.63 5.05 11.18
N LEU A 91 2.19 5.44 9.99
CA LEU A 91 2.46 4.75 8.74
C LEU A 91 3.67 5.39 8.03
N ARG A 92 4.62 4.55 7.63
CA ARG A 92 5.75 4.95 6.79
C ARG A 92 5.82 4.07 5.55
N ILE A 93 6.01 4.69 4.37
CA ILE A 93 6.13 3.97 3.11
C ILE A 93 7.59 3.67 2.82
N LYS A 94 7.89 2.40 2.54
CA LYS A 94 9.22 1.97 2.13
C LYS A 94 9.29 2.07 0.61
N ALA A 95 10.01 3.06 0.11
CA ALA A 95 10.23 3.24 -1.32
C ALA A 95 11.71 3.14 -1.70
N ASN A 96 11.99 2.59 -2.87
CA ASN A 96 13.31 2.65 -3.48
C ASN A 96 13.63 4.10 -3.86
N ARG A 97 14.68 4.68 -3.28
CA ARG A 97 15.03 6.09 -3.50
C ARG A 97 15.34 6.43 -4.96
N ALA A 98 15.87 5.49 -5.74
CA ALA A 98 16.28 5.73 -7.12
C ALA A 98 15.09 5.63 -8.10
N THR A 99 14.25 4.60 -7.93
CA THR A 99 13.13 4.33 -8.84
C THR A 99 11.79 4.90 -8.36
N GLN A 100 11.73 5.38 -7.11
CA GLN A 100 10.50 5.77 -6.40
C GLN A 100 9.48 4.63 -6.28
N GLN A 101 9.87 3.38 -6.57
CA GLN A 101 9.02 2.22 -6.45
C GLN A 101 8.72 1.93 -4.98
N VAL A 102 7.44 1.80 -4.63
CA VAL A 102 7.01 1.35 -3.30
C VAL A 102 7.30 -0.14 -3.16
N LEU A 103 7.92 -0.52 -2.05
CA LEU A 103 8.37 -1.89 -1.74
C LEU A 103 7.57 -2.51 -0.59
N GLY A 104 6.93 -1.68 0.24
CA GLY A 104 6.21 -2.11 1.43
C GLY A 104 5.82 -0.92 2.30
N SER A 105 5.30 -1.23 3.47
CA SER A 105 4.90 -0.26 4.48
C SER A 105 5.43 -0.64 5.86
N THR A 106 5.51 0.33 6.76
CA THR A 106 5.85 0.11 8.16
C THR A 106 4.85 0.82 9.03
N ILE A 107 4.18 0.05 9.89
CA ILE A 107 3.25 0.53 10.90
C ILE A 107 4.00 0.59 12.23
N THR A 108 3.95 1.73 12.91
CA THR A 108 4.48 1.87 14.27
C THR A 108 3.32 2.09 15.22
N TYR A 109 3.22 1.25 16.25
CA TYR A 109 2.19 1.32 17.28
C TYR A 109 2.84 1.17 18.65
N GLY A 110 2.70 2.19 19.50
CA GLY A 110 3.37 2.23 20.80
C GLY A 110 4.90 2.13 20.67
N LYS A 111 5.48 1.06 21.20
CA LYS A 111 6.92 0.76 21.15
C LYS A 111 7.26 -0.35 20.15
N SER A 112 6.29 -0.74 19.34
CA SER A 112 6.40 -1.83 18.39
C SER A 112 6.28 -1.31 16.97
N SER A 113 6.82 -2.07 16.02
CA SER A 113 6.65 -1.80 14.60
C SER A 113 6.46 -3.08 13.82
N LEU A 114 5.64 -3.01 12.77
CA LEU A 114 5.34 -4.07 11.83
C LEU A 114 5.67 -3.57 10.42
N GLU A 115 6.67 -4.18 9.79
CA GLU A 115 6.99 -3.96 8.37
C GLU A 115 6.30 -5.01 7.50
N ILE A 116 5.65 -4.59 6.42
CA ILE A 116 4.76 -5.41 5.60
C ILE A 116 5.20 -5.37 4.15
N GLU A 117 5.42 -6.54 3.57
CA GLU A 117 5.81 -6.71 2.18
C GLU A 117 5.07 -7.89 1.55
N ALA A 118 4.63 -7.73 0.30
CA ALA A 118 3.88 -8.75 -0.43
C ALA A 118 4.71 -9.27 -1.61
N PHE A 119 4.85 -10.59 -1.70
CA PHE A 119 5.65 -11.27 -2.71
C PHE A 119 4.75 -12.15 -3.59
N ALA A 120 5.06 -12.24 -4.87
CA ALA A 120 4.45 -13.22 -5.74
C ALA A 120 4.91 -14.64 -5.36
N ALA A 121 3.98 -15.59 -5.29
CA ALA A 121 4.23 -16.98 -4.98
C ALA A 121 3.84 -17.90 -6.15
N PRO A 122 4.40 -19.12 -6.22
CA PRO A 122 3.97 -20.13 -7.18
C PRO A 122 2.48 -20.47 -7.05
N LYS A 123 1.88 -21.03 -8.11
CA LYS A 123 0.47 -21.46 -8.09
C LYS A 123 0.22 -22.70 -7.23
N THR A 124 1.25 -23.52 -7.01
CA THR A 124 1.11 -24.88 -6.49
C THR A 124 1.63 -25.06 -5.07
N LEU A 125 2.49 -24.15 -4.60
CA LEU A 125 3.19 -24.25 -3.33
C LEU A 125 3.25 -22.86 -2.69
N GLY A 126 3.21 -22.84 -1.35
CA GLY A 126 3.53 -21.65 -0.56
C GLY A 126 4.99 -21.26 -0.73
N LEU A 127 5.29 -19.99 -0.45
CA LEU A 127 6.64 -19.42 -0.51
C LEU A 127 7.27 -19.28 0.89
N TRP A 128 6.47 -19.29 1.96
CA TRP A 128 6.97 -18.98 3.29
C TRP A 128 8.00 -19.98 3.80
N ASP A 129 7.78 -21.28 3.61
CA ASP A 129 8.72 -22.32 4.08
C ASP A 129 10.11 -22.17 3.44
N ASP A 130 10.17 -21.90 2.13
CA ASP A 130 11.42 -21.67 1.40
C ASP A 130 12.11 -20.38 1.88
N VAL A 131 11.36 -19.29 2.04
CA VAL A 131 11.89 -18.02 2.55
C VAL A 131 12.42 -18.18 3.98
N ARG A 132 11.71 -18.92 4.82
CA ARG A 132 12.13 -19.20 6.21
C ARG A 132 13.41 -20.02 6.23
N ALA A 133 13.52 -21.07 5.40
CA ALA A 133 14.73 -21.86 5.25
C ALA A 133 15.93 -21.01 4.81
N ASP A 134 15.77 -20.16 3.80
CA ASP A 134 16.81 -19.23 3.32
C ASP A 134 17.30 -18.30 4.45
N LEU A 135 16.35 -17.74 5.22
CA LEU A 135 16.66 -16.82 6.31
C LEU A 135 17.45 -17.50 7.44
N ILE A 136 17.13 -18.75 7.77
CA ILE A 136 17.86 -19.56 8.75
C ILE A 136 19.26 -19.89 8.24
N GLU A 137 19.38 -20.28 6.97
CA GLU A 137 20.68 -20.60 6.39
C GLU A 137 21.62 -19.38 6.45
N ALA A 138 21.10 -18.22 6.08
CA ALA A 138 21.81 -16.94 6.04
C ALA A 138 22.14 -16.38 7.44
N ASN A 139 21.35 -16.72 8.47
CA ASN A 139 21.48 -16.13 9.81
C ASN A 139 21.57 -17.20 10.89
N LYS A 140 22.79 -17.48 11.38
CA LYS A 140 23.03 -18.51 12.41
C LYS A 140 22.37 -18.25 13.78
N ALA A 141 21.95 -17.01 14.04
CA ALA A 141 21.23 -16.64 15.26
C ALA A 141 19.70 -16.72 15.09
N ALA A 142 19.20 -17.06 13.89
CA ALA A 142 17.79 -17.25 13.65
C ALA A 142 17.31 -18.56 14.27
N SER A 143 16.07 -18.59 14.73
CA SER A 143 15.42 -19.78 15.27
C SER A 143 13.95 -19.77 14.93
N GLU A 144 13.40 -20.93 14.58
CA GLU A 144 11.96 -21.10 14.40
C GLU A 144 11.23 -21.12 15.75
N ALA A 145 10.00 -20.65 15.75
CA ALA A 145 9.09 -20.72 16.88
C ALA A 145 7.65 -20.88 16.37
N GLU A 146 6.83 -21.60 17.11
CA GLU A 146 5.38 -21.62 16.85
C GLU A 146 4.77 -20.27 17.21
N GLY A 147 3.86 -19.81 16.38
CA GLY A 147 3.19 -18.53 16.51
C GLY A 147 1.77 -18.56 15.98
N VAL A 148 1.08 -17.44 16.12
CA VAL A 148 -0.33 -17.29 15.74
C VAL A 148 -0.53 -17.51 14.23
N PHE A 149 0.51 -17.23 13.45
CA PHE A 149 0.54 -17.37 11.99
C PHE A 149 1.23 -18.66 11.52
N GLY A 150 1.26 -19.70 12.36
CA GLY A 150 1.98 -20.94 12.08
C GLY A 150 3.45 -20.86 12.52
N THR A 151 4.33 -21.52 11.79
CA THR A 151 5.77 -21.48 12.07
C THR A 151 6.37 -20.11 11.72
N GLU A 152 6.84 -19.39 12.73
CA GLU A 152 7.42 -18.04 12.64
C GLU A 152 8.94 -18.09 12.89
N LEU A 153 9.65 -17.00 12.56
CA LEU A 153 11.09 -16.89 12.76
C LEU A 153 11.47 -15.79 13.75
N LYS A 154 12.23 -16.12 14.78
CA LYS A 154 12.90 -15.13 15.63
C LYS A 154 14.29 -14.85 15.08
N LEU A 155 14.59 -13.59 14.81
CA LEU A 155 15.85 -13.17 14.20
C LEU A 155 16.43 -11.93 14.90
N PRO A 156 17.58 -12.05 15.58
CA PRO A 156 18.31 -10.89 16.08
C PRO A 156 19.03 -10.16 14.92
N VAL A 157 18.70 -8.89 14.70
CA VAL A 157 19.30 -8.05 13.66
C VAL A 157 20.22 -7.00 14.29
N ASN A 158 21.47 -6.94 13.82
CA ASN A 158 22.40 -5.90 14.25
C ASN A 158 22.17 -4.63 13.43
N VAL A 159 21.76 -3.55 14.09
CA VAL A 159 21.55 -2.25 13.46
C VAL A 159 22.77 -1.34 13.64
N LYS A 160 22.81 -0.25 12.87
CA LYS A 160 23.87 0.77 12.97
C LYS A 160 23.99 1.25 14.43
N GLY A 161 25.22 1.36 14.91
CA GLY A 161 25.50 1.70 16.32
C GLY A 161 25.71 0.49 17.24
N GLY A 162 25.75 -0.74 16.70
CA GLY A 162 26.11 -1.94 17.46
C GLY A 162 24.98 -2.47 18.37
N LYS A 163 23.77 -1.91 18.24
CA LYS A 163 22.59 -2.39 18.93
C LYS A 163 22.03 -3.61 18.19
N THR A 164 21.70 -4.65 18.93
CA THR A 164 20.91 -5.78 18.42
C THR A 164 19.44 -5.53 18.68
N VAL A 165 18.62 -5.69 17.65
CA VAL A 165 17.16 -5.60 17.70
C VAL A 165 16.62 -7.00 17.43
N ASN A 166 15.84 -7.55 18.36
CA ASN A 166 15.14 -8.80 18.14
C ASN A 166 13.93 -8.57 17.24
N THR A 167 13.82 -9.32 16.16
CA THR A 167 12.66 -9.30 15.27
C THR A 167 11.95 -10.66 15.27
N ARG A 168 10.66 -10.61 14.98
CA ARG A 168 9.80 -11.77 14.73
C ARG A 168 9.26 -11.64 13.32
N ILE A 169 9.60 -12.59 12.46
CA ILE A 169 9.22 -12.60 11.06
C ILE A 169 8.13 -13.66 10.89
N VAL A 170 7.02 -13.23 10.31
CA VAL A 170 5.89 -14.08 9.96
C VAL A 170 5.72 -14.03 8.44
N GLY A 171 5.29 -15.14 7.86
CA GLY A 171 4.88 -15.20 6.47
C GLY A 171 3.59 -16.00 6.37
N VAL A 172 2.64 -15.49 5.60
CA VAL A 172 1.37 -16.18 5.34
C VAL A 172 1.22 -16.34 3.84
N ASP A 173 0.99 -17.58 3.41
CA ASP A 173 0.84 -17.92 2.00
C ASP A 173 -0.62 -17.81 1.54
N GLY A 174 -0.76 -17.11 0.41
CA GLY A 174 -1.98 -16.79 -0.30
C GLY A 174 -2.10 -17.47 -1.67
N PRO A 175 -3.20 -17.27 -2.41
CA PRO A 175 -3.31 -17.67 -3.81
C PRO A 175 -2.32 -16.87 -4.67
N ARG A 176 -1.16 -17.48 -4.97
CA ARG A 176 -0.08 -16.89 -5.78
C ARG A 176 0.59 -15.66 -5.15
N TRP A 177 0.45 -15.47 -3.84
CA TRP A 177 1.17 -14.45 -3.08
C TRP A 177 1.63 -14.99 -1.73
N MET A 178 2.55 -14.27 -1.09
CA MET A 178 2.93 -14.45 0.30
C MET A 178 3.08 -13.07 0.95
N LEU A 179 2.39 -12.85 2.08
CA LEU A 179 2.48 -11.62 2.83
C LEU A 179 3.46 -11.84 4.00
N ARG A 180 4.50 -11.01 4.05
CA ARG A 180 5.52 -11.04 5.09
C ARG A 180 5.29 -9.89 6.07
N GLY A 181 5.26 -10.23 7.36
CA GLY A 181 5.28 -9.27 8.47
C GLY A 181 6.58 -9.39 9.26
N ILE A 182 7.30 -8.29 9.44
CA ILE A 182 8.48 -8.23 10.32
C ILE A 182 8.13 -7.35 11.53
N PHE A 183 7.91 -8.01 12.66
CA PHE A 183 7.66 -7.35 13.93
C PHE A 183 8.97 -7.01 14.63
N SER A 184 8.99 -5.86 15.28
CA SER A 184 10.10 -5.38 16.11
C SER A 184 9.56 -4.66 17.36
N GLY A 185 10.41 -4.48 18.37
CA GLY A 185 9.97 -3.90 19.65
C GLY A 185 9.27 -4.94 20.51
N VAL A 186 8.26 -4.51 21.28
CA VAL A 186 7.54 -5.38 22.23
C VAL A 186 6.83 -6.52 21.48
N ALA A 187 6.23 -6.21 20.32
CA ALA A 187 5.54 -7.18 19.46
C ALA A 187 6.41 -8.30 18.86
N ALA A 188 7.74 -8.19 18.98
CA ALA A 188 8.66 -9.25 18.59
C ALA A 188 9.05 -10.18 19.74
N THR A 189 8.91 -9.73 20.98
CA THR A 189 9.51 -10.41 22.15
C THR A 189 8.51 -10.85 23.21
N ASP A 190 7.36 -10.19 23.29
CA ASP A 190 6.35 -10.44 24.33
C ASP A 190 5.00 -10.82 23.68
N PRO A 191 4.69 -12.12 23.54
CA PRO A 191 3.47 -12.60 22.90
C PRO A 191 2.17 -12.09 23.53
N ASP A 192 2.17 -11.87 24.85
CA ASP A 192 0.98 -11.54 25.64
C ASP A 192 0.77 -10.02 25.78
N SER A 193 1.60 -9.22 25.10
CA SER A 193 1.49 -7.77 25.18
C SER A 193 0.31 -7.25 24.36
N PRO A 194 -0.41 -6.20 24.82
CA PRO A 194 -1.48 -5.58 24.03
C PRO A 194 -1.01 -5.03 22.67
N GLU A 195 0.26 -4.61 22.56
CA GLU A 195 0.84 -4.16 21.28
C GLU A 195 1.00 -5.34 20.30
N THR A 196 1.29 -6.54 20.82
CA THR A 196 1.45 -7.76 20.04
C THR A 196 0.12 -8.26 19.53
N GLU A 197 -0.88 -8.33 20.41
CA GLU A 197 -2.25 -8.70 20.05
C GLU A 197 -2.82 -7.75 18.99
N ALA A 198 -2.68 -6.43 19.21
CA ALA A 198 -3.14 -5.42 18.27
C ALA A 198 -2.45 -5.55 16.90
N LEU A 199 -1.12 -5.64 16.85
CA LEU A 199 -0.41 -5.75 15.57
C LEU A 199 -0.62 -7.10 14.88
N ASN A 200 -0.84 -8.18 15.63
CA ASN A 200 -1.25 -9.46 15.04
C ASN A 200 -2.64 -9.32 14.40
N LYS A 201 -3.60 -8.72 15.10
CA LYS A 201 -4.94 -8.49 14.55
C LYS A 201 -4.88 -7.61 13.32
N PHE A 202 -4.13 -6.51 13.38
CA PHE A 202 -3.88 -5.65 12.23
C PHE A 202 -3.34 -6.43 11.03
N PHE A 203 -2.31 -7.26 11.24
CA PHE A 203 -1.73 -8.06 10.17
C PHE A 203 -2.74 -9.06 9.59
N ALA A 204 -3.53 -9.70 10.45
CA ALA A 204 -4.56 -10.65 10.05
C ALA A 204 -5.71 -9.99 9.27
N ASP A 205 -6.03 -8.73 9.57
CA ASP A 205 -7.11 -8.01 8.91
C ASP A 205 -6.70 -7.42 7.54
N ILE A 206 -5.42 -7.52 7.13
CA ILE A 206 -4.95 -7.05 5.80
C ILE A 206 -5.59 -7.88 4.69
N VAL A 207 -6.03 -7.20 3.63
CA VAL A 207 -6.54 -7.83 2.40
C VAL A 207 -5.51 -7.66 1.29
N VAL A 208 -5.09 -8.74 0.64
CA VAL A 208 -4.04 -8.76 -0.38
C VAL A 208 -4.65 -8.83 -1.77
N GLU A 209 -4.20 -7.93 -2.66
CA GLU A 209 -4.55 -7.92 -4.07
C GLU A 209 -3.31 -8.17 -4.91
N ARG A 210 -3.13 -9.43 -5.33
CA ARG A 210 -1.97 -9.83 -6.13
C ARG A 210 -2.03 -9.32 -7.58
N GLY A 211 -3.21 -8.91 -8.04
CA GLY A 211 -3.48 -8.51 -9.42
C GLY A 211 -3.36 -9.66 -10.43
N GLU A 212 -3.56 -9.37 -11.72
CA GLU A 212 -3.57 -10.38 -12.78
C GLU A 212 -2.22 -10.54 -13.49
N GLU A 213 -1.37 -9.52 -13.44
CA GLU A 213 -0.13 -9.46 -14.21
C GLU A 213 0.82 -10.65 -13.93
N PRO A 214 1.51 -11.21 -14.93
CA PRO A 214 2.50 -12.25 -14.69
C PRO A 214 3.69 -11.72 -13.88
N LEU A 215 3.98 -12.35 -12.74
CA LEU A 215 5.12 -12.03 -11.87
C LEU A 215 5.92 -13.32 -11.62
N ALA A 216 7.24 -13.22 -11.52
CA ALA A 216 8.05 -14.37 -11.14
C ALA A 216 7.89 -14.63 -9.63
N PRO A 217 7.95 -15.89 -9.18
CA PRO A 217 8.00 -16.18 -7.75
C PRO A 217 9.13 -15.39 -7.07
N ARG A 218 8.83 -14.85 -5.88
CA ARG A 218 9.71 -14.00 -5.05
C ARG A 218 9.87 -12.56 -5.52
N ASP A 219 9.28 -12.16 -6.64
CA ASP A 219 9.17 -10.74 -6.99
C ASP A 219 8.23 -10.04 -6.01
N LEU A 220 8.51 -8.77 -5.70
CA LEU A 220 7.54 -7.93 -4.99
C LEU A 220 6.33 -7.69 -5.88
N ILE A 221 5.14 -7.79 -5.30
CA ILE A 221 3.91 -7.44 -5.98
C ILE A 221 3.91 -5.91 -6.17
N PRO A 222 3.54 -5.39 -7.37
CA PRO A 222 3.52 -3.97 -7.64
C PRO A 222 2.72 -3.18 -6.60
N MET A 223 3.30 -2.07 -6.13
CA MET A 223 2.68 -1.18 -5.17
C MET A 223 2.72 0.26 -5.69
N HIS A 224 1.79 1.08 -5.21
CA HIS A 224 1.71 2.51 -5.49
C HIS A 224 1.69 3.34 -4.20
N PRO A 225 1.84 4.67 -4.29
CA PRO A 225 1.61 5.56 -3.16
C PRO A 225 0.22 5.34 -2.55
N PRO A 226 0.03 5.64 -1.25
CA PRO A 226 -1.23 5.40 -0.58
C PRO A 226 -2.40 6.14 -1.22
N VAL A 227 -3.48 5.42 -1.51
CA VAL A 227 -4.74 6.00 -2.01
C VAL A 227 -5.80 5.85 -0.93
N ALA A 228 -6.36 6.98 -0.50
CA ALA A 228 -7.36 7.01 0.55
C ALA A 228 -8.71 6.46 0.05
N PRO A 229 -9.55 5.89 0.93
CA PRO A 229 -10.89 5.37 0.58
C PRO A 229 -11.75 6.34 -0.24
N ALA A 230 -11.77 7.63 0.16
CA ALA A 230 -12.56 8.64 -0.52
C ALA A 230 -12.08 8.91 -1.95
N GLU A 231 -10.77 8.84 -2.19
CA GLU A 231 -10.18 9.00 -3.52
C GLU A 231 -10.47 7.80 -4.40
N ARG A 232 -10.37 6.57 -3.85
CA ARG A 232 -10.75 5.34 -4.57
C ARG A 232 -12.21 5.37 -5.03
N LYS A 233 -13.13 5.75 -4.13
CA LYS A 233 -14.56 5.85 -4.43
C LYS A 233 -14.82 6.87 -5.55
N ALA A 234 -14.16 8.04 -5.50
CA ALA A 234 -14.29 9.06 -6.55
C ALA A 234 -13.79 8.58 -7.93
N VAL A 235 -12.68 7.82 -7.98
CA VAL A 235 -12.16 7.26 -9.23
C VAL A 235 -13.08 6.17 -9.79
N ALA A 236 -13.62 5.30 -8.94
CA ALA A 236 -14.57 4.25 -9.34
C ALA A 236 -15.86 4.86 -9.92
N GLU A 237 -16.44 5.84 -9.24
CA GLU A 237 -17.66 6.55 -9.68
C GLU A 237 -17.44 7.28 -11.02
N ALA A 238 -16.29 7.96 -11.20
CA ALA A 238 -15.94 8.63 -12.45
C ALA A 238 -15.71 7.66 -13.63
N GLY A 239 -15.23 6.44 -13.34
CA GLY A 239 -15.09 5.36 -14.31
C GLY A 239 -16.44 4.77 -14.74
N GLU A 240 -17.39 4.65 -13.80
CA GLU A 240 -18.75 4.19 -14.09
C GLU A 240 -19.59 5.23 -14.85
N GLU A 241 -19.38 6.52 -14.59
CA GLU A 241 -20.08 7.62 -15.27
C GLU A 241 -19.65 7.73 -16.75
N ASN A 242 -18.38 7.48 -17.06
CA ASN A 242 -17.87 7.41 -18.44
C ASN A 242 -18.21 6.09 -19.17
N GLY A 243 -18.60 5.04 -18.45
CA GLY A 243 -18.91 3.72 -19.01
C GLY A 243 -20.32 3.58 -19.63
N LYS A 244 -21.20 4.58 -19.49
CA LYS A 244 -22.62 4.46 -19.89
C LYS A 244 -23.04 5.27 -21.14
N GLU A 245 -22.17 6.08 -21.73
CA GLU A 245 -22.56 7.01 -22.82
C GLU A 245 -22.04 6.65 -24.24
N HIS A 246 -21.27 5.58 -24.46
CA HIS A 246 -20.81 5.23 -25.81
C HIS A 246 -20.80 3.72 -26.09
N PHE A 247 -21.98 3.10 -26.16
CA PHE A 247 -22.11 1.75 -26.75
C PHE A 247 -23.28 1.61 -27.74
N LYS A 248 -23.74 2.72 -28.35
CA LYS A 248 -24.81 2.67 -29.37
C LYS A 248 -24.56 3.35 -30.72
N ASP A 249 -23.43 4.03 -30.93
CA ASP A 249 -23.12 4.62 -32.24
C ASP A 249 -21.68 4.30 -32.66
N ILE A 250 -21.43 3.05 -33.05
CA ILE A 250 -20.31 2.72 -33.94
C ILE A 250 -20.92 2.55 -35.34
N PRO A 251 -20.73 3.50 -36.27
CA PRO A 251 -21.03 3.24 -37.66
C PRO A 251 -20.06 2.17 -38.18
N ASP A 252 -20.62 1.05 -38.66
CA ASP A 252 -19.91 -0.01 -39.38
C ASP A 252 -19.19 0.56 -40.60
N ASN A 253 -17.94 1.01 -40.42
CA ASN A 253 -17.05 1.31 -41.53
C ASN A 253 -15.82 0.43 -41.46
N LYS A 254 -15.99 -0.81 -41.94
CA LYS A 254 -14.94 -1.79 -42.13
C LYS A 254 -14.13 -1.42 -43.39
N PRO A 255 -12.86 -1.01 -43.29
CA PRO A 255 -12.03 -0.83 -44.49
C PRO A 255 -11.72 -2.20 -45.11
N LYS A 256 -12.12 -2.38 -46.37
CA LYS A 256 -11.70 -3.52 -47.22
C LYS A 256 -10.40 -3.14 -47.93
N GLY A 257 -9.29 -3.79 -47.60
CA GLY A 257 -8.05 -3.69 -48.39
C GLY A 257 -6.80 -4.14 -47.61
N PRO A 258 -5.81 -4.77 -48.27
CA PRO A 258 -4.77 -5.52 -47.58
C PRO A 258 -3.69 -4.62 -46.96
N LEU A 259 -3.14 -5.14 -45.86
CA LEU A 259 -1.97 -4.66 -45.11
C LEU A 259 -0.84 -4.18 -46.03
N SER A 260 -0.52 -2.89 -45.98
CA SER A 260 0.81 -2.39 -46.32
C SER A 260 1.35 -1.58 -45.16
N GLN A 261 2.55 -1.96 -44.73
CA GLN A 261 3.41 -1.26 -43.79
C GLN A 261 3.50 0.22 -44.11
N ASP A 262 3.46 1.06 -43.06
CA ASP A 262 4.49 2.06 -42.76
C ASP A 262 4.06 2.84 -41.51
N GLN A 263 4.47 2.33 -40.34
CA GLN A 263 4.37 3.05 -39.08
C GLN A 263 5.53 4.07 -39.05
N GLN A 264 5.25 5.33 -39.41
CA GLN A 264 6.18 6.42 -39.16
C GLN A 264 6.11 6.84 -37.69
N THR A 265 7.25 6.74 -37.01
CA THR A 265 7.51 7.27 -35.67
C THR A 265 7.87 8.75 -35.77
N GLU A 266 7.11 9.63 -35.12
CA GLU A 266 7.54 11.02 -34.92
C GLU A 266 8.44 11.11 -33.67
N VAL A 267 9.73 11.35 -33.87
CA VAL A 267 10.68 11.74 -32.81
C VAL A 267 10.66 13.26 -32.69
N LYS A 268 10.08 13.79 -31.60
CA LYS A 268 10.19 15.21 -31.26
C LYS A 268 11.56 15.50 -30.63
N THR A 269 12.51 15.93 -31.46
CA THR A 269 13.81 16.48 -31.01
C THR A 269 13.67 17.99 -30.78
N THR A 270 13.57 18.44 -29.53
CA THR A 270 13.71 19.86 -29.19
C THR A 270 15.17 20.20 -28.90
N LEU A 271 15.93 20.53 -29.94
CA LEU A 271 17.21 21.23 -29.79
C LEU A 271 17.33 22.28 -30.91
N SER A 272 17.03 23.50 -30.51
CA SER A 272 17.19 24.72 -31.30
C SER A 272 18.65 24.86 -31.75
N ARG A 273 18.88 24.81 -33.06
CA ARG A 273 20.12 25.25 -33.69
C ARG A 273 20.05 26.77 -33.89
N GLY A 274 20.83 27.51 -33.11
CA GLY A 274 21.21 28.88 -33.45
C GLY A 274 22.23 28.90 -34.59
N PRO A 275 22.25 29.95 -35.44
CA PRO A 275 23.03 29.98 -36.67
C PRO A 275 24.54 30.18 -36.43
N MET A 276 25.36 29.38 -37.13
CA MET A 276 26.77 29.65 -37.37
C MET A 276 26.93 30.85 -38.29
N PHE A 277 27.78 31.80 -37.91
CA PHE A 277 28.52 32.63 -38.85
C PHE A 277 30.03 32.46 -38.60
N SER A 278 30.70 32.03 -39.66
CA SER A 278 32.14 32.10 -39.96
C SER A 278 32.66 33.55 -39.83
N GLU A 279 33.94 33.87 -39.61
CA GLU A 279 35.13 33.63 -40.46
C GLU A 279 36.42 33.91 -39.65
N VAL A 280 37.47 33.07 -39.77
CA VAL A 280 38.74 33.31 -40.49
C VAL A 280 39.51 34.58 -40.04
N ARG A 281 40.56 34.43 -39.22
CA ARG A 281 41.99 34.32 -39.62
C ARG A 281 42.89 34.19 -38.40
#